data_AF-A0A965URE5-F1
#
_entry.id   AF-A0A965URE5-F1
#
_cell.length_a   1.000
_cell.length_b   1.000
_cell.length_c   1.000
_cell.angle_alpha   90.00
_cell.angle_beta   90.00
_cell.angle_gamma   90.00
#
_symmetry.space_group_name_H-M   'P 1'
#
loop_
_entity.id
_entity.type
_entity.pdbx_description
1 polymer ?
#
loop_
_entity_poly.entity_id
_entity_poly.type
_entity_poly.pdbx_seq_one_letter_code
_entity_poly.pdbx_strand_id
1 'polypeptide(L)' 'MSFKSPEKAVADALIADATVAAILGSRIYPVLAPATAALPLATWRRQAVTRETTLGNTRGGLPVVTLALELYAETYQEV' A
#
# COMPACT_ATOMS: atom_id res chain seq x y z
N MET A 1 7.31 -6.55 -16.86
CA MET A 1 6.39 -6.30 -15.74
C MET A 1 6.01 -4.82 -15.74
N SER A 2 4.78 -4.48 -16.16
CA SER A 2 4.28 -3.11 -16.08
C SER A 2 3.78 -2.88 -14.65
N PHE A 3 4.64 -2.37 -13.78
CA PHE A 3 4.21 -1.89 -12.46
C PHE A 3 3.40 -0.60 -12.67
N LYS A 4 2.13 -0.75 -13.06
CA LYS A 4 1.23 0.40 -13.32
C LYS A 4 1.04 1.26 -12.06
N SER A 5 1.27 0.73 -10.87
CA SER A 5 1.28 1.49 -9.63
C SER A 5 2.35 0.97 -8.65
N PRO A 6 3.27 1.82 -8.16
CA PRO A 6 4.25 1.42 -7.15
C PRO A 6 3.60 0.95 -5.84
N GLU A 7 2.43 1.46 -5.51
CA GLU A 7 1.65 1.06 -4.33
C GLU A 7 1.22 -0.41 -4.40
N LYS A 8 0.84 -0.87 -5.60
CA LYS A 8 0.48 -2.27 -5.79
C LYS A 8 1.69 -3.18 -5.65
N ALA A 9 2.87 -2.74 -6.09
CA ALA A 9 4.10 -3.50 -5.89
C ALA A 9 4.41 -3.67 -4.39
N VAL A 10 4.20 -2.62 -3.59
CA VAL A 10 4.34 -2.69 -2.13
C VAL A 10 3.28 -3.62 -1.52
N ALA A 11 2.02 -3.49 -1.91
CA ALA A 11 0.95 -4.37 -1.42
C ALA A 11 1.19 -5.85 -1.77
N ASP A 12 1.62 -6.15 -3.00
CA ASP A 12 1.93 -7.50 -3.44
C ASP A 12 3.14 -8.07 -2.66
N ALA A 13 4.13 -7.23 -2.34
CA ALA A 13 5.25 -7.62 -1.48
C ALA A 13 4.82 -7.90 -0.03
N LEU A 14 3.92 -7.09 0.54
CA LEU A 14 3.38 -7.31 1.88
C LEU A 14 2.56 -8.61 1.96
N ILE A 15 1.80 -8.94 0.92
CA ILE A 15 1.05 -10.22 0.85
C ILE A 15 2.01 -11.42 0.76
N ALA A 16 3.15 -11.26 0.09
CA ALA A 16 4.16 -12.30 -0.06
C ALA A 16 5.07 -12.47 1.16
N ASP A 17 5.10 -11.49 2.08
CA ASP A 17 5.91 -11.54 3.29
C ASP A 17 5.28 -12.49 4.32
N ALA A 18 6.06 -13.48 4.77
CA ALA A 18 5.56 -14.52 5.67
C ALA A 18 5.16 -13.99 7.05
N THR A 19 5.83 -12.94 7.55
CA THR A 19 5.53 -12.34 8.84
C THR A 19 4.23 -11.54 8.76
N VAL A 20 4.04 -10.78 7.68
CA VAL A 20 2.78 -10.05 7.46
C VAL A 20 1.62 -11.02 7.20
N ALA A 21 1.86 -12.07 6.41
CA ALA A 21 0.86 -13.10 6.14
C ALA A 21 0.47 -13.90 7.40
N ALA A 22 1.36 -14.05 8.38
CA ALA A 22 1.03 -14.67 9.66
C ALA A 22 -0.01 -13.87 10.46
N ILE A 23 -0.03 -12.54 10.30
CA ILE A 23 -0.92 -11.63 11.03
C ILE A 23 -2.19 -11.35 10.22
N LEU A 24 -2.04 -10.89 8.99
CA LEU A 24 -3.12 -10.40 8.13
C LEU A 24 -3.59 -11.44 7.09
N GLY A 25 -2.84 -12.52 6.88
CA GLY A 25 -3.07 -13.43 5.75
C GLY A 25 -3.04 -12.65 4.44
N SER A 26 -4.08 -12.84 3.62
CA SER A 26 -4.29 -12.11 2.37
C SER A 26 -5.22 -10.88 2.50
N ARG A 27 -5.53 -10.44 3.73
CA ARG A 27 -6.51 -9.37 4.02
C ARG A 27 -5.91 -7.96 3.89
N ILE A 28 -5.30 -7.70 2.74
CA ILE A 28 -4.71 -6.41 2.38
C ILE A 28 -5.45 -5.85 1.15
N TYR A 29 -6.30 -4.85 1.35
CA TYR A 29 -7.25 -4.38 0.33
C TYR A 29 -6.90 -2.97 -0.21
N PRO A 30 -7.12 -2.71 -1.51
CA PRO A 30 -6.98 -1.36 -2.05
C PRO A 30 -8.17 -0.49 -1.66
N VAL A 31 -7.91 0.66 -1.03
CA VAL A 31 -8.87 1.73 -0.67
C VAL A 31 -9.95 1.33 0.34
N LEU A 32 -10.67 0.22 0.12
CA LEU A 32 -11.79 -0.23 0.93
C LEU A 32 -11.78 -1.76 1.05
N ALA A 33 -11.99 -2.26 2.26
CA ALA A 33 -12.20 -3.68 2.52
C ALA A 33 -13.69 -4.06 2.38
N PRO A 34 -14.02 -5.31 1.99
CA PRO A 34 -15.39 -5.81 2.05
C PRO A 34 -15.97 -5.72 3.48
N ALA A 35 -17.27 -5.46 3.60
CA ALA A 35 -17.95 -5.39 4.90
C ALA A 35 -17.88 -6.70 5.71
N THR A 36 -17.64 -7.83 5.04
CA THR A 36 -17.51 -9.16 5.64
C THR A 36 -16.06 -9.56 5.91
N ALA A 37 -15.09 -8.65 5.75
CA ALA A 37 -13.68 -8.95 5.98
C ALA A 37 -13.40 -9.12 7.49
N ALA A 38 -12.78 -10.24 7.86
CA ALA A 38 -12.36 -10.48 9.24
C ALA A 38 -11.19 -9.58 9.65
N LEU A 39 -11.14 -9.20 10.92
CA LEU A 39 -10.01 -8.50 11.52
C LEU A 39 -8.92 -9.51 11.96
N PRO A 40 -7.64 -9.12 12.02
CA PRO A 40 -7.10 -7.85 11.56
C PRO A 40 -7.01 -7.78 10.03
N LEU A 41 -7.21 -6.58 9.47
CA LEU A 41 -7.09 -6.28 8.04
C LEU A 41 -6.35 -4.97 7.80
N ALA A 42 -5.76 -4.83 6.62
CA ALA A 42 -5.15 -3.58 6.19
C ALA A 42 -5.83 -3.04 4.93
N THR A 43 -5.94 -1.72 4.84
CA THR A 43 -6.27 -1.03 3.59
C THR A 43 -5.09 -0.17 3.16
N TRP A 44 -4.89 -0.02 1.85
CA TRP A 44 -3.85 0.85 1.32
C TRP A 44 -4.41 1.79 0.26
N ARG A 45 -3.89 3.02 0.24
CA ARG A 45 -4.27 4.02 -0.78
C ARG A 45 -3.12 4.96 -1.07
N ARG A 46 -3.12 5.51 -2.28
CA ARG A 46 -2.26 6.64 -2.64
C ARG A 46 -2.72 7.88 -1.87
N GLN A 47 -1.84 8.44 -1.08
CA GLN A 47 -2.08 9.70 -0.37
C GLN A 47 -1.65 10.91 -1.20
N ALA A 48 -0.45 10.86 -1.80
CA ALA A 48 0.10 11.96 -2.57
C ALA A 48 1.03 11.48 -3.68
N VAL A 49 1.21 12.32 -4.70
CA VAL A 49 2.21 12.14 -5.75
C VAL A 49 2.91 13.46 -5.97
N THR A 50 4.22 13.48 -5.74
CA THR A 50 5.06 14.65 -5.95
C THR A 50 5.94 14.42 -7.16
N ARG A 51 6.00 15.41 -8.05
CA ARG A 51 6.87 15.40 -9.23
C ARG A 51 7.72 16.67 -9.22
N GLU A 52 9.02 16.50 -9.11
CA GLU A 52 9.95 17.61 -9.21
C GLU A 52 10.01 18.09 -10.67
N THR A 53 9.79 19.39 -10.89
CA THR A 53 9.83 19.99 -12.23
C THR A 53 11.19 20.64 -12.41
N THR A 54 12.01 20.08 -13.32
CA THR A 54 13.34 20.61 -13.61
C THR A 54 13.31 21.50 -14.85
N LEU A 55 13.99 22.65 -14.79
CA LEU A 55 14.11 23.64 -15.89
C LEU A 55 15.17 23.18 -16.90
N GLY A 56 14.99 22.01 -17.48
CA GLY A 56 15.97 21.39 -18.38
C GLY A 56 15.49 20.01 -18.82
N ASN A 57 15.04 19.93 -20.07
CA ASN A 57 14.89 18.73 -20.89
C ASN A 57 15.91 17.64 -20.48
N THR A 58 15.51 16.54 -19.84
CA THR A 58 15.13 15.30 -20.57
C THR A 58 14.40 14.25 -19.72
N ARG A 59 14.14 14.45 -18.42
CA ARG A 59 13.36 13.49 -17.62
C ARG A 59 12.54 14.24 -16.58
N GLY A 60 11.21 14.34 -16.79
CA GLY A 60 10.32 14.80 -15.73
C GLY A 60 10.62 14.02 -14.46
N GLY A 61 10.78 14.72 -13.34
CA GLY A 61 11.34 14.17 -12.12
C GLY A 61 10.69 12.84 -11.71
N LEU A 62 11.48 11.95 -11.10
CA LEU A 62 10.99 10.66 -10.63
C LEU A 62 9.80 10.90 -9.70
N PRO A 63 8.60 10.37 -10.01
CA PRO A 63 7.43 10.61 -9.19
C PRO A 63 7.62 9.93 -7.84
N VAL A 64 7.61 10.72 -6.76
CA VAL A 64 7.55 10.21 -5.41
C VAL A 64 6.10 10.00 -5.05
N VAL A 65 5.76 8.77 -4.67
CA VAL A 65 4.40 8.38 -4.29
C VAL A 65 4.37 8.12 -2.80
N THR A 66 3.45 8.79 -2.10
CA THR A 66 3.18 8.55 -0.68
C THR A 66 2.04 7.54 -0.57
N LEU A 67 2.34 6.38 0.01
CA LEU A 67 1.37 5.33 0.34
C LEU A 67 0.85 5.56 1.77
N ALA A 68 -0.46 5.54 1.96
CA ALA A 68 -1.07 5.37 3.28
C ALA A 68 -1.46 3.90 3.43
N LEU A 69 -1.02 3.29 4.53
CA LEU A 69 -1.41 1.96 4.98
C LEU A 69 -2.15 2.12 6.30
N GLU A 70 -3.43 1.74 6.32
CA GLU A 70 -4.30 1.85 7.48
C GLU A 70 -4.59 0.42 7.98
N LEU A 71 -4.38 0.18 9.28
CA LEU A 71 -4.54 -1.12 9.91
C LEU A 71 -5.75 -1.09 10.84
N TYR A 72 -6.61 -2.09 10.72
CA TYR A 72 -7.79 -2.25 11.56
C TYR A 72 -7.70 -3.60 12.27
N ALA A 73 -7.82 -3.56 13.59
CA ALA A 73 -7.78 -4.70 14.49
C ALA A 73 -8.78 -4.47 15.64
N GLU A 74 -9.10 -5.52 16.40
CA GLU A 74 -9.99 -5.41 17.56
C GLU A 74 -9.30 -4.67 18.71
N THR A 75 -7.99 -4.84 18.85
CA THR A 75 -7.16 -4.12 19.83
C THR A 75 -5.90 -3.53 19.20
N TYR A 76 -5.33 -2.50 19.84
CA TYR A 76 -4.07 -1.88 19.40
C TYR A 76 -2.82 -2.76 19.61
N GLN A 77 -2.93 -3.86 20.37
CA GLN A 77 -1.79 -4.71 20.77
C GLN A 77 -1.79 -6.08 20.09
N GLU A 78 -2.82 -6.41 19.30
CA GLU A 78 -2.96 -7.71 18.64
C GLU A 78 -2.13 -7.88 17.36
N VAL A 79 -1.23 -6.94 17.08
CA VAL A 79 -0.44 -6.87 15.84
C VAL A 79 1.03 -7.12 16.14
#